data_AF-A0A850PCU1-F1
#
_entry.id   AF-A0A850PCU1-F1
#
_cell.length_a   1.000
_cell.length_b   1.000
_cell.length_c   1.000
_cell.angle_alpha   90.00
_cell.angle_beta   90.00
_cell.angle_gamma   90.00
#
_symmetry.space_group_name_H-M   'P 1'
#
loop_
_entity.id
_entity.type
_entity.pdbx_description
1 polymer ?
#
loop_
_entity_poly.entity_id
_entity_poly.type
_entity_poly.pdbx_seq_one_letter_code
_entity_poly.pdbx_strand_id
1 'polypeptide(L)'
;MKRSALTALMSIRDREYQEAMRVLANSVDTLDQASQAVRNAEERLLHEREIALATSSGDVSVENYARWLPVGQAAIDAARRDELQARTCLTIARAALITARTARESVRTAMSRQAEKDRVKALKAEQALLDEIRPRRVE
;
A
#
# COMPACT_ATOMS: atom_id res chain seq x y z
N MET A 1 -21.08 -2.66 -28.36
CA MET A 1 -20.54 -3.87 -27.72
C MET A 1 -20.85 -3.82 -26.22
N LYS A 2 -21.64 -4.76 -25.68
CA LYS A 2 -21.85 -4.84 -24.22
C LYS A 2 -20.52 -5.23 -23.56
N ARG A 3 -19.99 -4.39 -22.67
CA ARG A 3 -18.86 -4.79 -21.81
C ARG A 3 -19.30 -6.03 -21.02
N SER A 4 -18.55 -7.12 -21.16
CA SER A 4 -18.73 -8.31 -20.31
C SER A 4 -18.62 -7.87 -18.84
N ALA A 5 -19.47 -8.42 -17.97
CA ALA A 5 -19.44 -8.14 -16.53
C ALA A 5 -18.03 -8.37 -15.94
N LEU A 6 -17.28 -9.34 -16.47
CA LEU A 6 -15.89 -9.60 -16.06
C LEU A 6 -14.92 -8.48 -16.48
N THR A 7 -15.12 -7.87 -17.65
CA THR A 7 -14.32 -6.73 -18.10
C THR A 7 -14.57 -5.49 -17.23
N ALA A 8 -15.82 -5.25 -16.84
CA ALA A 8 -16.16 -4.17 -15.92
C ALA A 8 -15.54 -4.43 -14.52
N LEU A 9 -15.65 -5.66 -14.01
CA LEU A 9 -15.05 -6.06 -12.74
C LEU A 9 -13.52 -5.93 -12.76
N MET A 10 -12.87 -6.34 -13.84
CA MET A 10 -11.41 -6.17 -14.01
C MET A 10 -11.01 -4.70 -13.91
N SER A 11 -11.73 -3.81 -14.61
CA SER A 11 -11.45 -2.37 -14.54
C SER A 11 -11.59 -1.80 -13.12
N ILE A 12 -12.52 -2.32 -12.31
CA ILE A 12 -12.66 -1.94 -10.90
C ILE A 12 -11.45 -2.44 -10.11
N ARG A 13 -11.06 -3.71 -10.26
CA ARG A 13 -9.90 -4.28 -9.56
C ARG A 13 -8.58 -3.64 -9.94
N ASP A 14 -8.41 -3.23 -11.20
CA ASP A 14 -7.25 -2.44 -11.62
C ASP A 14 -7.19 -1.11 -10.87
N ARG A 15 -8.31 -0.38 -10.75
CA ARG A 15 -8.36 0.89 -10.01
C ARG A 15 -8.07 0.71 -8.53
N GLU A 16 -8.68 -0.29 -7.89
CA GLU A 16 -8.42 -0.59 -6.48
C GLU A 16 -6.95 -0.95 -6.23
N TYR A 17 -6.33 -1.71 -7.13
CA TYR A 17 -4.91 -2.02 -7.06
C TYR A 17 -4.04 -0.77 -7.17
N GLN A 18 -4.33 0.12 -8.12
CA GLN A 18 -3.60 1.40 -8.26
C GLN A 18 -3.78 2.29 -7.03
N GLU A 19 -4.98 2.37 -6.48
CA GLU A 19 -5.23 3.14 -5.26
C GLU A 19 -4.47 2.55 -4.06
N ALA A 20 -4.46 1.22 -3.90
CA ALA A 20 -3.68 0.57 -2.86
C ALA A 20 -2.17 0.82 -3.00
N MET A 21 -1.65 0.89 -4.24
CA MET A 21 -0.25 1.28 -4.48
C MET A 21 0.02 2.72 -4.05
N ARG A 22 -0.89 3.66 -4.38
CA ARG A 22 -0.78 5.06 -4.00
C ARG A 22 -0.80 5.23 -2.47
N VAL A 23 -1.72 4.55 -1.79
CA VAL A 23 -1.82 4.56 -0.33
C VAL A 23 -0.56 3.96 0.32
N LEU A 24 0.01 2.91 -0.28
CA LEU A 24 1.27 2.34 0.21
C LEU A 24 2.43 3.32 0.07
N ALA A 25 2.57 3.98 -1.08
CA ALA A 25 3.61 4.98 -1.30
C ALA A 25 3.49 6.12 -0.27
N ASN A 26 2.30 6.69 -0.11
CA ASN A 26 2.05 7.74 0.88
C ASN A 26 2.37 7.27 2.32
N SER A 27 2.05 6.02 2.66
CA SER A 27 2.35 5.46 3.98
C SER A 27 3.85 5.29 4.22
N VAL A 28 4.63 4.99 3.17
CA VAL A 28 6.10 4.92 3.24
C VAL A 28 6.66 6.31 3.51
N ASP A 29 6.23 7.32 2.74
CA ASP A 29 6.69 8.70 2.91
C ASP A 29 6.32 9.25 4.30
N THR A 30 5.11 8.95 4.77
CA THR A 30 4.66 9.36 6.12
C THR A 30 5.51 8.73 7.21
N LEU A 31 5.90 7.45 7.06
CA LEU A 31 6.77 6.79 8.02
C LEU A 31 8.17 7.39 8.02
N ASP A 32 8.72 7.72 6.86
CA ASP A 32 10.05 8.35 6.77
C ASP A 32 10.04 9.73 7.46
N GLN A 33 9.01 10.54 7.20
CA GLN A 33 8.82 11.84 7.86
C GLN A 33 8.68 11.71 9.38
N ALA A 34 7.88 10.76 9.85
CA ALA A 34 7.71 10.52 11.29
C ALA A 34 9.02 10.05 11.94
N SER A 35 9.76 9.17 11.27
CA SER A 35 11.09 8.72 11.73
C SER A 35 12.09 9.87 11.79
N GLN A 36 12.06 10.77 10.80
CA GLN A 36 12.89 11.98 10.81
C GLN A 36 12.49 12.93 11.94
N ALA A 37 11.20 13.07 12.24
CA ALA A 37 10.73 13.90 13.36
C ALA A 37 11.27 13.39 14.71
N VAL A 38 11.31 12.07 14.91
CA VAL A 38 11.93 11.46 16.11
C VAL A 38 13.41 11.81 16.16
N ARG A 39 14.16 11.60 15.07
CA ARG A 39 15.59 11.96 15.00
C ARG A 39 15.84 13.42 15.34
N ASN A 40 15.08 14.34 14.72
CA ASN A 40 15.20 15.77 14.97
C ASN A 40 14.89 16.13 16.44
N ALA A 41 13.90 15.49 17.05
CA ALA A 41 13.56 15.73 18.45
C ALA A 41 14.66 15.22 19.41
N GLU A 42 15.25 14.07 19.11
CA GLU A 42 16.38 13.51 19.87
C GLU A 42 17.66 14.36 19.69
N GLU A 43 17.97 14.79 18.47
CA GLU A 43 19.08 15.72 18.19
C GLU A 43 18.91 17.04 18.93
N ARG A 44 17.69 17.59 18.98
CA ARG A 44 17.40 18.80 19.74
C ARG A 44 17.63 18.60 21.23
N LEU A 45 17.21 17.47 21.80
CA LEU A 45 17.49 17.14 23.20
C LEU A 45 18.99 17.08 23.49
N LEU A 46 19.78 16.46 22.60
CA LEU A 46 21.23 16.40 22.72
C LEU A 46 21.85 17.79 22.65
N HIS A 47 21.42 18.61 21.71
CA HIS A 47 21.90 19.98 21.54
C HIS A 47 21.64 20.86 22.77
N GLU A 48 20.42 20.83 23.30
CA GLU A 48 20.05 21.59 24.50
C GLU A 48 20.84 21.11 25.74
N ARG A 49 21.09 19.80 25.83
CA ARG A 49 21.95 19.23 26.87
C ARG A 49 23.40 19.71 26.74
N GLU A 50 23.95 19.74 25.53
CA GLU A 50 25.33 20.21 25.29
C GLU A 50 25.49 21.68 25.67
N ILE A 51 24.51 22.53 25.34
CA ILE A 51 24.50 23.93 25.75
C ILE A 51 24.50 24.06 27.28
N ALA A 52 23.66 23.27 27.97
CA ALA A 52 23.58 23.32 29.42
C ALA A 52 24.86 22.86 30.11
N LEU A 53 25.60 21.91 29.51
CA LEU A 53 26.83 21.34 30.06
C LEU A 53 28.11 22.04 29.62
N ALA A 54 28.04 23.01 28.71
CA ALA A 54 29.22 23.72 28.23
C ALA A 54 29.92 24.48 29.36
N THR A 55 31.26 24.46 29.39
CA THR A 55 32.08 25.09 30.46
C THR A 55 31.87 26.60 30.56
N SER A 56 31.37 27.24 29.51
CA SER A 56 31.01 28.67 29.47
C SER A 56 29.62 28.98 30.01
N SER A 57 28.81 27.96 30.30
CA SER A 57 27.43 28.10 30.71
C SER A 57 27.34 28.29 32.23
N GLY A 58 26.66 29.36 32.65
CA GLY A 58 26.37 29.60 34.06
C GLY A 58 25.11 28.86 34.54
N ASP A 59 24.83 28.92 35.84
CA ASP A 59 23.70 28.24 36.51
C ASP A 59 22.34 28.49 35.82
N VAL A 60 22.14 29.70 35.26
CA VAL A 60 20.92 30.07 34.51
C VAL A 60 20.67 29.15 33.31
N SER A 61 21.73 28.73 32.60
CA SER A 61 21.59 27.80 31.46
C SER A 61 21.12 26.42 31.91
N VAL A 62 21.62 25.95 33.06
CA VAL A 62 21.24 24.67 33.65
C VAL A 62 19.78 24.70 34.13
N GLU A 63 19.37 25.79 34.79
CA GLU A 63 17.97 25.98 35.21
C GLU A 63 17.01 26.05 34.02
N ASN A 64 17.40 26.75 32.95
CA ASN A 64 16.60 26.83 31.72
C ASN A 64 16.45 25.45 31.07
N TYR A 65 17.54 24.68 30.99
CA TYR A 65 17.48 23.30 30.50
C TYR A 65 16.59 22.41 31.37
N ALA A 66 16.70 22.51 32.71
CA ALA A 66 15.87 21.75 33.63
C ALA A 66 14.37 22.07 33.47
N ARG A 67 14.02 23.34 33.21
CA ARG A 67 12.63 23.75 32.90
C ARG A 67 12.17 23.27 31.53
N TRP A 68 13.06 23.23 30.55
CA TRP A 68 12.75 22.79 29.19
C TRP A 68 12.64 21.26 29.05
N LEU A 69 13.43 20.51 29.82
CA LEU A 69 13.57 19.06 29.69
C LEU A 69 12.22 18.28 29.65
N PRO A 70 11.22 18.56 30.50
CA PRO A 70 9.93 17.88 30.42
C PRO A 70 9.21 18.12 29.09
N VAL A 71 9.34 19.34 28.53
CA VAL A 71 8.75 19.69 27.22
C VAL A 71 9.49 18.96 26.09
N GLY A 72 10.82 18.91 26.15
CA GLY A 72 11.63 18.16 25.19
C GLY A 72 11.32 16.66 25.19
N GLN A 73 11.18 16.06 26.37
CA GLN A 73 10.78 14.66 26.54
C GLN A 73 9.37 14.39 25.99
N ALA A 74 8.40 15.26 26.30
CA ALA A 74 7.05 15.15 25.78
C ALA A 74 7.01 15.24 24.24
N ALA A 75 7.87 16.05 23.62
CA ALA A 75 7.99 16.16 22.18
C ALA A 75 8.54 14.87 21.54
N ILE A 76 9.55 14.24 22.16
CA ILE A 76 10.09 12.93 21.71
C ILE A 76 9.01 11.85 21.82
N ASP A 77 8.29 11.81 22.95
CA ASP A 77 7.22 10.83 23.15
C ASP A 77 6.08 11.01 22.15
N ALA A 78 5.73 12.25 21.82
CA ALA A 78 4.75 12.54 20.77
C ALA A 78 5.25 12.05 19.40
N ALA A 79 6.48 12.39 19.01
CA ALA A 79 7.06 11.96 17.74
C ALA A 79 7.12 10.42 17.63
N ARG A 80 7.46 9.72 18.71
CA ARG A 80 7.49 8.24 18.75
C ARG A 80 6.09 7.63 18.63
N ARG A 81 5.06 8.25 19.22
CA ARG A 81 3.67 7.81 19.03
C ARG A 81 3.24 7.97 17.57
N ASP A 82 3.58 9.08 16.95
CA ASP A 82 3.28 9.34 15.54
C ASP A 82 4.02 8.36 14.62
N GLU A 83 5.28 8.04 14.93
CA GLU A 83 6.04 7.01 14.21
C GLU A 83 5.40 5.63 14.33
N LEU A 84 4.98 5.23 15.53
CA LEU A 84 4.27 3.97 15.77
C LEU A 84 2.95 3.90 14.97
N GLN A 85 2.21 5.01 14.95
CA GLN A 85 0.99 5.11 14.14
C GLN A 85 1.31 4.98 12.65
N ALA A 86 2.33 5.67 12.13
CA ALA A 86 2.75 5.58 10.75
C ALA A 86 3.20 4.16 10.36
N ARG A 87 3.93 3.45 11.23
CA ARG A 87 4.28 2.03 11.06
C ARG A 87 3.05 1.14 10.96
N THR A 88 2.04 1.42 11.76
CA THR A 88 0.76 0.69 11.75
C THR A 88 0.03 0.94 10.43
N CYS A 89 -0.08 2.20 9.99
CA CYS A 89 -0.65 2.57 8.70
C CYS A 89 0.08 1.89 7.53
N LEU A 90 1.41 1.86 7.53
CA LEU A 90 2.20 1.14 6.52
C LEU A 90 1.87 -0.35 6.48
N THR A 91 1.72 -0.97 7.66
CA THR A 91 1.36 -2.40 7.76
C THR A 91 -0.02 -2.67 7.16
N ILE A 92 -1.00 -1.82 7.47
CA ILE A 92 -2.36 -1.89 6.90
C ILE A 92 -2.32 -1.69 5.38
N ALA A 93 -1.56 -0.71 4.88
CA ALA A 93 -1.43 -0.43 3.45
C ALA A 93 -0.81 -1.61 2.69
N ARG A 94 0.21 -2.28 3.26
CA ARG A 94 0.79 -3.51 2.70
C ARG A 94 -0.25 -4.63 2.60
N ALA A 95 -1.02 -4.85 3.67
CA ALA A 95 -2.09 -5.85 3.67
C ALA A 95 -3.18 -5.53 2.61
N ALA A 96 -3.58 -4.26 2.50
CA ALA A 96 -4.53 -3.81 1.49
C ALA A 96 -4.02 -4.06 0.06
N LEU A 97 -2.74 -3.78 -0.22
CA LEU A 97 -2.14 -4.04 -1.53
C LEU A 97 -2.12 -5.53 -1.87
N ILE A 98 -1.78 -6.40 -0.93
CA ILE A 98 -1.80 -7.86 -1.12
C ILE A 98 -3.22 -8.34 -1.46
N THR A 99 -4.22 -7.85 -0.72
CA THR A 99 -5.63 -8.17 -0.97
C THR A 99 -6.08 -7.70 -2.35
N ALA A 100 -5.78 -6.45 -2.72
CA ALA A 100 -6.13 -5.89 -4.02
C ALA A 100 -5.46 -6.66 -5.17
N ARG A 101 -4.18 -7.03 -5.02
CA ARG A 101 -3.45 -7.85 -5.99
C ARG A 101 -4.10 -9.23 -6.15
N THR A 102 -4.46 -9.88 -5.05
CA THR A 102 -5.07 -11.21 -5.06
C THR A 102 -6.46 -11.19 -5.71
N ALA A 103 -7.27 -10.17 -5.40
CA ALA A 103 -8.58 -9.99 -6.00
C ALA A 103 -8.48 -9.75 -7.51
N ARG A 104 -7.54 -8.91 -7.94
CA ARG A 104 -7.23 -8.67 -9.36
C ARG A 104 -6.82 -9.95 -10.09
N GLU A 105 -5.92 -10.72 -9.51
CA GLU A 105 -5.45 -11.99 -10.08
C GLU A 105 -6.59 -13.02 -10.22
N SER A 106 -7.48 -13.06 -9.25
CA SER A 106 -8.66 -13.95 -9.27
C SER A 106 -9.59 -13.63 -10.44
N VAL A 107 -9.84 -12.34 -10.70
CA VAL A 107 -10.64 -11.89 -11.86
C VAL A 107 -9.92 -12.20 -13.17
N ARG A 108 -8.59 -12.00 -13.24
CA ARG A 108 -7.77 -12.38 -14.41
C ARG A 108 -7.91 -13.85 -14.74
N THR A 109 -7.81 -14.70 -13.72
CA THR A 109 -7.96 -16.16 -13.86
C THR A 109 -9.38 -16.52 -14.34
N ALA A 110 -10.41 -15.87 -13.79
CA ALA A 110 -11.79 -16.08 -14.24
C ALA A 110 -12.00 -15.69 -15.71
N MET A 111 -11.43 -14.55 -16.15
CA MET A 111 -11.46 -14.12 -17.54
C MET A 111 -10.77 -15.12 -18.47
N SER A 112 -9.59 -15.63 -18.09
CA SER A 112 -8.87 -16.64 -18.87
C SER A 112 -9.69 -17.93 -19.02
N ARG A 113 -10.34 -18.39 -17.94
CA ARG A 113 -11.21 -19.57 -17.99
C ARG A 113 -12.44 -19.34 -18.87
N GLN A 114 -13.02 -18.14 -18.85
CA GLN A 114 -14.17 -17.81 -19.69
C GLN A 114 -13.76 -17.79 -21.17
N ALA A 115 -12.62 -17.18 -21.51
CA ALA A 115 -12.11 -17.14 -22.87
C ALA A 115 -11.87 -18.57 -23.43
N GLU A 116 -11.33 -19.47 -22.61
CA GLU A 116 -11.13 -20.87 -23.02
C GLU A 116 -12.47 -21.59 -23.25
N LYS A 117 -13.46 -21.39 -22.38
CA LYS A 117 -14.82 -21.94 -22.59
C LYS A 117 -15.45 -21.43 -23.88
N ASP A 118 -15.32 -20.13 -24.15
CA ASP A 118 -15.85 -19.50 -25.36
C ASP A 118 -15.15 -20.06 -26.61
N ARG A 119 -13.83 -20.28 -26.56
CA ARG A 119 -13.05 -20.93 -27.62
C ARG A 119 -13.54 -22.36 -27.88
N VAL A 120 -13.67 -23.18 -26.83
CA VAL A 120 -14.16 -24.56 -26.96
C VAL A 120 -15.58 -24.59 -27.53
N LYS A 121 -16.44 -23.67 -27.12
CA LYS A 121 -17.81 -23.55 -27.66
C LYS A 121 -17.80 -23.19 -29.15
N ALA A 122 -16.94 -22.26 -29.56
CA ALA A 122 -16.78 -21.89 -30.96
C ALA A 122 -16.30 -23.07 -31.81
N LEU A 123 -15.28 -23.80 -31.36
CA LEU A 123 -14.77 -25.00 -32.04
C LEU A 123 -15.85 -26.09 -32.18
N LYS A 124 -16.65 -26.31 -31.13
CA LYS A 124 -17.78 -27.27 -31.20
C LYS A 124 -18.85 -26.83 -32.19
N ALA A 125 -19.14 -25.53 -32.26
CA ALA A 125 -20.11 -24.99 -33.22
C ALA A 125 -19.60 -25.14 -34.66
N GLU A 126 -18.31 -24.90 -34.89
CA GLU A 126 -17.66 -25.10 -36.18
C GLU A 126 -17.68 -26.57 -36.60
N GLN A 127 -17.35 -27.49 -35.67
CA GLN A 127 -17.41 -28.94 -35.94
C GLN A 127 -18.84 -29.39 -36.28
N ALA A 128 -19.85 -28.94 -35.53
CA ALA A 128 -21.24 -29.28 -35.80
C ALA A 128 -21.68 -28.84 -37.21
N LEU A 129 -21.26 -27.65 -37.63
CA LEU A 129 -21.55 -27.12 -38.98
C LEU A 129 -20.85 -27.94 -40.08
N LEU A 130 -19.61 -28.39 -39.85
CA LEU A 130 -18.90 -29.28 -40.78
C LEU A 130 -19.55 -30.66 -40.87
N ASP A 131 -20.02 -31.22 -39.75
CA ASP A 131 -20.72 -32.51 -39.71
C ASP A 131 -22.08 -32.45 -40.43
N GLU A 132 -22.80 -31.32 -40.37
CA GLU A 132 -24.05 -31.10 -41.12
C GLU A 132 -23.84 -31.01 -42.63
N ILE A 133 -22.71 -30.44 -43.08
CA ILE A 133 -22.38 -30.30 -44.51
C ILE A 133 -21.83 -31.60 -45.10
N ARG A 134 -21.34 -32.52 -44.27
CA ARG A 134 -20.78 -33.79 -44.74
C ARG A 134 -21.91 -34.64 -45.33
N PRO A 135 -21.92 -34.93 -46.65
CA PRO A 135 -22.95 -35.79 -47.22
C PRO A 135 -22.85 -37.16 -46.53
N ARG A 136 -23.97 -37.66 -46.00
CA ARG A 136 -24.10 -39.07 -45.61
C ARG A 136 -23.69 -39.89 -46.84
N ARG A 137 -22.47 -40.43 -46.84
CA ARG A 137 -22.16 -41.57 -47.69
C ARG A 137 -23.01 -42.70 -47.16
N VAL A 138 -24.17 -42.85 -47.79
CA VAL A 138 -25.01 -44.03 -47.68
C VAL A 138 -24.26 -45.11 -48.48
N GLU A 139 -23.65 -46.04 -47.77
CA GLU A 139 -23.39 -47.40 -48.26
C GLU A 139 -24.49 -48.31 -47.72
#